data_AF-A0A0C2WXZ9-F1
#
_entry.id   AF-A0A0C2WXZ9-F1
#
_cell.length_a   1.000
_cell.length_b   1.000
_cell.length_c   1.000
_cell.angle_alpha   90.00
_cell.angle_beta   90.00
_cell.angle_gamma   90.00
#
_symmetry.space_group_name_H-M   'P 1'
#
loop_
_entity.id
_entity.type
_entity.pdbx_description
1 polymer ?
#
loop_
_entity_poly.entity_id
_entity_poly.type
_entity_poly.pdbx_seq_one_letter_code
_entity_poly.pdbx_strand_id
1 'polypeptide(L)'
;GEAQHKMVKRYYSRASKAKHTRSIATQQQRQKTLRNLRDRYTAMQKNQTQANLYLDAETEDLPATDPTCHYHMASSTKNRLNIRQWPGEDLDDDPACKDFLPRLLDHLLARLLGIAYDGDEATFPSAARSTITIRNNAIYSHQVVRVNYTTYDLRREQDTINIRTKPDIMLLSREDPANVDGLEFHPYWYARVIGIFHADVIHTGPESKSTLPQRMDFLWVRWFGRDDDRGGWKSRRLFKIGFVDSEAPGPFGFLDPALIIRSSFLEPAFAFGRTDELLPPSISRHPSECD
;
A
#
# COMPACT_ATOMS: atom_id res chain seq x y z
N GLY A 1 21.09 10.49 24.92
CA GLY A 1 20.47 11.58 25.69
C GLY A 1 20.65 12.95 25.05
N GLU A 2 21.79 13.59 25.26
CA GLU A 2 21.98 15.04 25.01
C GLU A 2 21.78 15.51 23.56
N ALA A 3 22.24 14.73 22.57
CA ALA A 3 22.11 15.09 21.14
C ALA A 3 20.63 15.19 20.68
N GLN A 4 19.79 14.25 21.13
CA GLN A 4 18.33 14.29 20.90
C GLN A 4 17.70 15.54 21.54
N HIS A 5 18.09 15.88 22.77
CA HIS A 5 17.61 17.08 23.47
C HIS A 5 18.01 18.39 22.74
N LYS A 6 19.23 18.44 22.16
CA LYS A 6 19.68 19.54 21.29
C LYS A 6 18.83 19.64 20.01
N MET A 7 18.44 18.53 19.40
CA MET A 7 17.53 18.53 18.24
C MET A 7 16.15 19.07 18.61
N VAL A 8 15.53 18.59 19.69
CA VAL A 8 14.21 19.07 20.15
C VAL A 8 14.22 20.57 20.40
N LYS A 9 15.25 21.11 21.05
CA LYS A 9 15.42 22.57 21.23
C LYS A 9 15.54 23.34 19.92
N ARG A 10 16.20 22.78 18.91
CA ARG A 10 16.34 23.38 17.55
C ARG A 10 15.04 23.37 16.75
N TYR A 11 14.17 22.39 16.97
CA TYR A 11 12.80 22.40 16.43
C TYR A 11 11.92 23.39 17.21
N TYR A 12 11.98 23.39 18.54
CA TYR A 12 11.19 24.28 19.39
C TYR A 12 11.46 25.77 19.12
N SER A 13 12.70 26.18 18.87
CA SER A 13 13.03 27.57 18.53
C SER A 13 12.47 28.05 17.18
N ARG A 14 12.07 27.12 16.31
CA ARG A 14 11.44 27.36 15.00
C ARG A 14 9.94 27.05 14.98
N ALA A 15 9.40 26.56 16.09
CA ALA A 15 8.02 26.15 16.24
C ALA A 15 7.13 27.31 16.68
N SER A 16 5.86 27.30 16.26
CA SER A 16 4.86 28.21 16.82
C SER A 16 4.66 27.89 18.31
N LYS A 17 4.95 28.86 19.20
CA LYS A 17 4.85 28.69 20.65
C LYS A 17 3.44 28.28 21.11
N ALA A 18 2.39 28.67 20.36
CA ALA A 18 1.00 28.34 20.65
C ALA A 18 0.63 26.86 20.44
N LYS A 19 1.30 26.16 19.50
CA LYS A 19 1.06 24.73 19.19
C LYS A 19 2.38 24.01 18.90
N HIS A 20 3.32 24.14 19.82
CA HIS A 20 4.72 23.76 19.62
C HIS A 20 4.89 22.27 19.27
N THR A 21 4.16 21.35 19.91
CA THR A 21 4.21 19.90 19.61
C THR A 21 3.86 19.59 18.16
N ARG A 22 2.69 20.03 17.68
CA ARG A 22 2.25 19.85 16.28
C ARG A 22 3.24 20.49 15.30
N SER A 23 3.75 21.68 15.62
CA SER A 23 4.71 22.40 14.78
C SER A 23 6.06 21.67 14.69
N ILE A 24 6.56 21.10 15.80
CA ILE A 24 7.79 20.28 15.84
C ILE A 24 7.59 19.01 15.01
N ALA A 25 6.49 18.28 15.22
CA ALA A 25 6.19 17.05 14.48
C ALA A 25 6.08 17.31 12.97
N THR A 26 5.40 18.38 12.55
CA THR A 26 5.32 18.80 11.14
C THR A 26 6.72 19.12 10.57
N GLN A 27 7.58 19.80 11.34
CA GLN A 27 8.94 20.12 10.89
C GLN A 27 9.84 18.88 10.80
N GLN A 28 9.76 17.96 11.76
CA GLN A 28 10.45 16.66 11.73
C GLN A 28 10.01 15.84 10.51
N GLN A 29 8.71 15.78 10.24
CA GLN A 29 8.16 15.07 9.09
C GLN A 29 8.65 15.69 7.77
N ARG A 30 8.59 17.02 7.61
CA ARG A 30 9.17 17.73 6.44
C ARG A 30 10.66 17.44 6.27
N GLN A 31 11.44 17.43 7.35
CA GLN A 31 12.88 17.15 7.29
C GLN A 31 13.16 15.68 6.91
N LYS A 32 12.35 14.71 7.40
CA LYS A 32 12.40 13.31 6.96
C LYS A 32 12.08 13.19 5.47
N THR A 33 11.03 13.85 4.98
CA THR A 33 10.67 13.87 3.56
C THR A 33 11.81 14.43 2.68
N LEU A 34 12.42 15.56 3.07
CA LEU A 34 13.54 16.15 2.33
C LEU A 34 14.79 15.25 2.33
N ARG A 35 15.08 14.57 3.43
CA ARG A 35 16.17 13.58 3.49
C ARG A 35 15.90 12.42 2.55
N ASN A 36 14.73 11.79 2.63
CA ASN A 36 14.34 10.69 1.74
C ASN A 36 14.37 11.08 0.25
N LEU A 37 14.01 12.34 -0.08
CA LEU A 37 14.12 12.85 -1.46
C LEU A 37 15.59 12.96 -1.92
N ARG A 38 16.49 13.46 -1.06
CA ARG A 38 17.93 13.52 -1.35
C ARG A 38 18.52 12.13 -1.53
N ASP A 39 18.24 11.22 -0.61
CA ASP A 39 18.79 9.86 -0.61
C ASP A 39 18.34 9.12 -1.89
N ARG A 40 17.07 9.30 -2.32
CA ARG A 40 16.59 8.82 -3.64
C ARG A 40 17.27 9.47 -4.83
N TYR A 41 17.46 10.79 -4.84
CA TYR A 41 18.15 11.46 -5.95
C TYR A 41 19.57 10.90 -6.14
N THR A 42 20.27 10.63 -5.04
CA THR A 42 21.58 9.97 -5.08
C THR A 42 21.52 8.48 -5.48
N ALA A 43 20.42 7.77 -5.21
CA ALA A 43 20.21 6.40 -5.66
C ALA A 43 19.88 6.33 -7.16
N MET A 44 19.01 7.21 -7.67
CA MET A 44 18.67 7.31 -9.10
C MET A 44 19.88 7.67 -9.97
N GLN A 45 20.81 8.49 -9.46
CA GLN A 45 22.08 8.76 -10.15
C GLN A 45 23.02 7.53 -10.21
N LYS A 46 22.84 6.53 -9.35
CA LYS A 46 23.64 5.29 -9.34
C LYS A 46 22.98 4.15 -10.12
N ASN A 47 21.66 3.99 -10.00
CA ASN A 47 20.89 2.91 -10.59
C ASN A 47 20.05 3.43 -11.77
N GLN A 48 20.69 3.70 -12.91
CA GLN A 48 19.97 4.08 -14.16
C GLN A 48 19.22 2.91 -14.83
N THR A 49 19.41 1.67 -14.36
CA THR A 49 18.97 0.44 -15.05
C THR A 49 17.83 -0.33 -14.38
N GLN A 50 17.37 0.04 -13.18
CA GLN A 50 16.29 -0.67 -12.50
C GLN A 50 14.93 0.00 -12.74
N ALA A 51 14.01 -0.75 -13.36
CA ALA A 51 12.61 -0.38 -13.61
C ALA A 51 11.80 -0.24 -12.32
N ASN A 52 12.02 0.88 -11.61
CA ASN A 52 11.26 1.21 -10.41
C ASN A 52 9.81 1.56 -10.76
N LEU A 53 8.84 0.89 -10.12
CA LEU A 53 7.41 1.29 -10.14
C LEU A 53 7.17 2.74 -9.70
N TYR A 54 8.12 3.31 -8.97
CA TYR A 54 8.19 4.73 -8.60
C TYR A 54 8.45 5.69 -9.78
N LEU A 55 8.36 5.23 -11.03
CA LEU A 55 8.52 6.00 -12.26
C LEU A 55 7.70 7.30 -12.28
N ASP A 56 8.31 8.30 -12.91
CA ASP A 56 7.97 9.73 -13.03
C ASP A 56 6.54 10.08 -13.49
N ALA A 57 5.51 9.65 -12.77
CA ALA A 57 4.21 10.29 -12.83
C ALA A 57 4.34 11.72 -12.30
N GLU A 58 3.92 12.69 -13.12
CA GLU A 58 3.78 14.09 -12.74
C GLU A 58 2.92 14.23 -11.47
N THR A 59 3.09 15.32 -10.71
CA THR A 59 2.35 15.54 -9.47
C THR A 59 0.83 15.48 -9.71
N GLU A 60 0.19 14.40 -9.29
CA GLU A 60 -1.27 14.23 -9.42
C GLU A 60 -2.00 15.10 -8.39
N ASP A 61 -2.24 16.36 -8.77
CA ASP A 61 -3.07 17.29 -8.00
C ASP A 61 -4.54 16.86 -8.05
N LEU A 62 -4.89 15.90 -7.19
CA LEU A 62 -6.27 15.48 -6.97
C LEU A 62 -7.12 16.66 -6.48
N PRO A 63 -8.29 16.93 -7.09
CA PRO A 63 -9.20 17.97 -6.63
C PRO A 63 -9.76 17.66 -5.24
N ALA A 64 -10.48 18.62 -4.64
CA ALA A 64 -11.17 18.42 -3.37
C ALA A 64 -12.14 17.24 -3.49
N THR A 65 -11.99 16.24 -2.61
CA THR A 65 -12.85 15.06 -2.56
C THR A 65 -14.16 15.38 -1.86
N ASP A 66 -15.28 14.84 -2.34
CA ASP A 66 -16.54 14.85 -1.61
C ASP A 66 -16.40 14.08 -0.27
N PRO A 67 -16.73 14.67 0.90
CA PRO A 67 -16.61 14.00 2.20
C PRO A 67 -17.47 12.73 2.37
N THR A 68 -18.45 12.50 1.49
CA THR A 68 -19.33 11.32 1.50
C THR A 68 -18.71 10.13 0.75
N CYS A 69 -17.88 10.37 -0.28
CA CYS A 69 -17.09 9.32 -0.92
C CYS A 69 -16.12 8.70 0.08
N HIS A 70 -15.97 7.38 0.07
CA HIS A 70 -15.03 6.70 0.98
C HIS A 70 -13.57 6.91 0.57
N TYR A 71 -13.27 6.83 -0.73
CA TYR A 71 -11.95 7.14 -1.27
C TYR A 71 -12.04 7.94 -2.57
N HIS A 72 -10.91 8.45 -3.03
CA HIS A 72 -10.76 9.16 -4.29
C HIS A 72 -9.36 8.94 -4.86
N MET A 73 -9.32 8.66 -6.16
CA MET A 73 -8.14 8.36 -6.95
C MET A 73 -8.27 9.05 -8.31
N ALA A 74 -7.16 9.32 -8.99
CA ALA A 74 -7.20 10.08 -10.24
C ALA A 74 -7.89 9.28 -11.37
N SER A 75 -8.39 9.99 -12.38
CA SER A 75 -8.95 9.44 -13.62
C SER A 75 -8.03 9.61 -14.82
N SER A 76 -6.77 10.00 -14.58
CA SER A 76 -5.79 10.28 -15.62
C SER A 76 -5.37 9.00 -16.34
N THR A 77 -5.51 8.98 -17.67
CA THR A 77 -5.06 7.87 -18.52
C THR A 77 -3.63 8.08 -19.06
N LYS A 78 -2.90 9.09 -18.58
CA LYS A 78 -1.53 9.43 -19.01
C LYS A 78 -0.54 8.27 -18.78
N ASN A 79 -0.53 7.72 -17.57
CA ASN A 79 0.49 6.74 -17.13
C ASN A 79 0.04 5.32 -17.49
N ARG A 80 -0.10 5.05 -18.79
CA ARG A 80 -0.57 3.76 -19.29
C ARG A 80 0.54 2.71 -19.26
N LEU A 81 0.29 1.59 -18.57
CA LEU A 81 1.08 0.36 -18.67
C LEU A 81 0.33 -0.67 -19.52
N ASN A 82 1.05 -1.39 -20.37
CA ASN A 82 0.49 -2.48 -21.17
C ASN A 82 0.61 -3.79 -20.38
N ILE A 83 -0.52 -4.37 -19.99
CA ILE A 83 -0.58 -5.56 -19.13
C ILE A 83 -0.03 -6.84 -19.80
N ARG A 84 0.21 -6.82 -21.13
CA ARG A 84 0.89 -7.91 -21.85
C ARG A 84 2.42 -7.78 -21.89
N GLN A 85 2.95 -6.61 -21.51
CA GLN A 85 4.38 -6.30 -21.48
C GLN A 85 4.88 -6.09 -20.05
N TRP A 86 3.98 -5.77 -19.12
CA TRP A 86 4.23 -5.75 -17.69
C TRP A 86 4.09 -7.17 -17.12
N PRO A 87 5.02 -7.64 -16.24
CA PRO A 87 6.17 -6.92 -15.71
C PRO A 87 7.38 -6.87 -16.67
N GLY A 88 7.52 -7.87 -17.55
CA GLY A 88 8.55 -7.92 -18.59
C GLY A 88 9.77 -8.74 -18.19
N GLU A 89 10.59 -9.15 -19.18
CA GLU A 89 11.67 -10.14 -19.03
C GLU A 89 12.67 -9.80 -17.91
N ASP A 90 13.00 -8.52 -17.71
CA ASP A 90 13.90 -8.04 -16.64
C ASP A 90 13.36 -8.28 -15.21
N LEU A 91 12.07 -8.62 -15.08
CA LEU A 91 11.31 -8.71 -13.83
C LEU A 91 10.60 -10.05 -13.63
N ASP A 92 10.84 -11.04 -14.51
CA ASP A 92 10.25 -12.38 -14.40
C ASP A 92 10.74 -13.13 -13.14
N ASP A 93 11.99 -12.89 -12.71
CA ASP A 93 12.57 -13.42 -11.48
C ASP A 93 12.20 -12.63 -10.21
N ASP A 94 11.46 -11.51 -10.31
CA ASP A 94 11.10 -10.69 -9.15
C ASP A 94 9.96 -11.36 -8.34
N PRO A 95 10.16 -11.70 -7.04
CA PRO A 95 9.14 -12.37 -6.22
C PRO A 95 7.82 -11.63 -6.11
N ALA A 96 7.83 -10.30 -6.28
CA ALA A 96 6.62 -9.49 -6.27
C ALA A 96 5.80 -9.67 -7.56
N CYS A 97 6.48 -9.87 -8.69
CA CYS A 97 5.90 -9.97 -10.02
C CYS A 97 5.31 -11.36 -10.34
N LYS A 98 5.68 -12.38 -9.55
CA LYS A 98 5.19 -13.75 -9.68
C LYS A 98 3.66 -13.83 -9.68
N ASP A 99 3.12 -14.44 -10.73
CA ASP A 99 1.68 -14.61 -10.97
C ASP A 99 0.84 -13.31 -10.98
N PHE A 100 1.46 -12.15 -11.21
CA PHE A 100 0.80 -10.82 -11.16
C PHE A 100 -0.50 -10.75 -11.97
N LEU A 101 -0.48 -11.17 -13.24
CA LEU A 101 -1.66 -11.11 -14.11
C LEU A 101 -2.74 -12.13 -13.72
N PRO A 102 -2.46 -13.43 -13.52
CA PRO A 102 -3.43 -14.38 -12.98
C PRO A 102 -4.14 -13.88 -11.71
N ARG A 103 -3.38 -13.36 -10.74
CA ARG A 103 -3.91 -12.86 -9.46
C ARG A 103 -4.70 -11.56 -9.61
N LEU A 104 -4.29 -10.67 -10.52
CA LEU A 104 -5.07 -9.48 -10.87
C LEU A 104 -6.42 -9.85 -11.46
N LEU A 105 -6.47 -10.81 -12.40
CA LEU A 105 -7.72 -11.25 -13.00
C LEU A 105 -8.64 -11.91 -11.96
N ASP A 106 -8.07 -12.69 -11.04
CA ASP A 106 -8.81 -13.30 -9.92
C ASP A 106 -9.44 -12.23 -8.99
N HIS A 107 -8.66 -11.22 -8.59
CA HIS A 107 -9.14 -10.10 -7.78
C HIS A 107 -10.26 -9.30 -8.47
N LEU A 108 -10.09 -9.02 -9.77
CA LEU A 108 -11.11 -8.32 -10.56
C LEU A 108 -12.37 -9.18 -10.72
N LEU A 109 -12.24 -10.49 -10.93
CA LEU A 109 -13.37 -11.41 -11.07
C LEU A 109 -14.17 -11.51 -9.76
N ALA A 110 -13.50 -11.73 -8.63
CA ALA A 110 -14.14 -11.77 -7.33
C ALA A 110 -15.02 -10.53 -7.07
N ARG A 111 -14.49 -9.34 -7.35
CA ARG A 111 -15.22 -8.06 -7.21
C ARG A 111 -16.38 -7.90 -8.19
N LEU A 112 -16.24 -8.33 -9.45
CA LEU A 112 -17.32 -8.28 -10.45
C LEU A 112 -18.46 -9.24 -10.10
N LEU A 113 -18.13 -10.44 -9.63
CA LEU A 113 -19.11 -11.41 -9.11
C LEU A 113 -19.74 -10.91 -7.81
N GLY A 114 -19.03 -10.09 -7.02
CA GLY A 114 -19.49 -9.56 -5.74
C GLY A 114 -19.19 -10.51 -4.58
N ILE A 115 -18.20 -11.38 -4.75
CA ILE A 115 -17.64 -12.21 -3.69
C ILE A 115 -16.99 -11.28 -2.68
N ALA A 116 -17.42 -11.35 -1.42
CA ALA A 116 -16.84 -10.56 -0.36
C ALA A 116 -15.41 -11.01 -0.10
N TYR A 117 -14.46 -10.08 -0.06
CA TYR A 117 -13.11 -10.35 0.41
C TYR A 117 -13.19 -10.91 1.84
N ASP A 118 -12.74 -12.15 2.04
CA ASP A 118 -12.71 -12.86 3.32
C ASP A 118 -11.30 -12.89 3.95
N GLY A 119 -10.30 -12.50 3.18
CA GLY A 119 -8.92 -12.31 3.60
C GLY A 119 -7.94 -12.93 2.62
N ASP A 120 -8.37 -14.01 1.97
CA ASP A 120 -7.64 -14.65 0.90
C ASP A 120 -8.10 -14.14 -0.48
N GLU A 121 -7.26 -14.32 -1.49
CA GLU A 121 -7.66 -14.07 -2.87
C GLU A 121 -8.36 -15.30 -3.45
N ALA A 122 -9.65 -15.15 -3.77
CA ALA A 122 -10.41 -16.18 -4.45
C ALA A 122 -9.72 -16.58 -5.76
N THR A 123 -9.27 -17.83 -5.84
CA THR A 123 -8.53 -18.36 -6.99
C THR A 123 -9.49 -18.94 -8.02
N PHE A 124 -9.39 -18.53 -9.29
CA PHE A 124 -10.27 -19.02 -10.36
C PHE A 124 -9.53 -19.87 -11.41
N PRO A 125 -10.20 -20.84 -12.06
CA PRO A 125 -9.61 -21.58 -13.17
C PRO A 125 -9.38 -20.66 -14.39
N SER A 126 -8.40 -21.00 -15.23
CA SER A 126 -8.03 -20.21 -16.42
C SER A 126 -9.22 -19.90 -17.35
N ALA A 127 -10.17 -20.84 -17.50
CA ALA A 127 -11.39 -20.63 -18.27
C ALA A 127 -12.27 -19.49 -17.70
N ALA A 128 -12.35 -19.35 -16.38
CA ALA A 128 -13.08 -18.26 -15.72
C ALA A 128 -12.32 -16.92 -15.85
N ARG A 129 -11.00 -16.91 -15.63
CA ARG A 129 -10.15 -15.72 -15.89
C ARG A 129 -10.28 -15.21 -17.32
N SER A 130 -10.44 -16.11 -18.29
CA SER A 130 -10.62 -15.78 -19.72
C SER A 130 -11.93 -15.07 -20.06
N THR A 131 -12.89 -15.00 -19.12
CA THR A 131 -14.14 -14.23 -19.27
C THR A 131 -13.96 -12.73 -18.98
N ILE A 132 -12.79 -12.33 -18.47
CA ILE A 132 -12.44 -10.93 -18.24
C ILE A 132 -11.57 -10.41 -19.38
N THR A 133 -11.90 -9.21 -19.86
CA THR A 133 -11.07 -8.44 -20.77
C THR A 133 -10.74 -7.08 -20.14
N ILE A 134 -9.45 -6.84 -19.90
CA ILE A 134 -8.93 -5.50 -19.60
C ILE A 134 -8.87 -4.71 -20.92
N ARG A 135 -9.63 -3.62 -21.00
CA ARG A 135 -9.77 -2.81 -22.21
C ARG A 135 -8.42 -2.28 -22.67
N ASN A 136 -8.14 -2.35 -23.97
CA ASN A 136 -6.89 -1.92 -24.59
C ASN A 136 -5.61 -2.58 -24.00
N ASN A 137 -5.76 -3.69 -23.26
CA ASN A 137 -4.68 -4.29 -22.44
C ASN A 137 -4.00 -3.25 -21.53
N ALA A 138 -4.76 -2.27 -21.02
CA ALA A 138 -4.25 -1.09 -20.34
C ALA A 138 -4.62 -1.08 -18.86
N ILE A 139 -3.62 -0.96 -17.99
CA ILE A 139 -3.79 -0.46 -16.63
C ILE A 139 -3.14 0.93 -16.55
N TYR A 140 -3.65 1.80 -15.69
CA TYR A 140 -3.15 3.18 -15.54
C TYR A 140 -2.64 3.39 -14.13
N SER A 141 -1.39 3.84 -13.97
CA SER A 141 -0.74 3.99 -12.66
C SER A 141 -0.91 5.39 -12.05
N HIS A 142 -1.02 5.42 -10.73
CA HIS A 142 -1.20 6.63 -9.93
C HIS A 142 -0.22 6.68 -8.77
N GLN A 143 0.01 7.88 -8.23
CA GLN A 143 0.86 8.06 -7.05
C GLN A 143 0.09 8.19 -5.74
N VAL A 144 -1.19 8.54 -5.80
CA VAL A 144 -1.97 8.94 -4.63
C VAL A 144 -3.38 8.34 -4.65
N VAL A 145 -3.77 7.78 -3.51
CA VAL A 145 -5.18 7.56 -3.18
C VAL A 145 -5.49 8.30 -1.87
N ARG A 146 -6.64 8.98 -1.83
CA ARG A 146 -7.13 9.69 -0.65
C ARG A 146 -8.27 8.88 -0.04
N VAL A 147 -8.23 8.63 1.26
CA VAL A 147 -9.28 7.88 1.98
C VAL A 147 -9.91 8.80 3.02
N ASN A 148 -11.22 9.00 2.93
CA ASN A 148 -12.02 9.73 3.89
C ASN A 148 -12.48 8.77 4.99
N TYR A 149 -12.21 9.13 6.24
CA TYR A 149 -12.62 8.37 7.41
C TYR A 149 -13.38 9.26 8.41
N THR A 150 -14.15 8.62 9.28
CA THR A 150 -14.84 9.30 10.38
C THR A 150 -13.95 9.31 11.62
N THR A 151 -13.72 10.50 12.19
CA THR A 151 -13.00 10.68 13.45
C THR A 151 -13.89 10.35 14.65
N TYR A 152 -13.29 10.22 15.85
CA TYR A 152 -14.04 9.93 17.08
C TYR A 152 -15.08 11.01 17.42
N ASP A 153 -14.81 12.28 17.09
CA ASP A 153 -15.74 13.41 17.24
C ASP A 153 -16.77 13.53 16.09
N LEU A 154 -17.02 12.43 15.36
CA LEU A 154 -17.98 12.29 14.24
C LEU A 154 -17.74 13.26 13.07
N ARG A 155 -16.50 13.75 12.91
CA ARG A 155 -16.10 14.58 11.76
C ARG A 155 -15.51 13.72 10.65
N ARG A 156 -15.42 14.30 9.45
CA ARG A 156 -14.69 13.71 8.33
C ARG A 156 -13.27 14.27 8.29
N GLU A 157 -12.29 13.37 8.24
CA GLU A 157 -10.89 13.68 7.96
C GLU A 157 -10.42 12.78 6.81
N GLN A 158 -9.29 13.14 6.19
CA GLN A 158 -8.81 12.49 4.98
C GLN A 158 -7.33 12.13 5.12
N ASP A 159 -7.03 10.85 4.94
CA ASP A 159 -5.67 10.38 4.74
C ASP A 159 -5.26 10.48 3.28
N THR A 160 -3.98 10.79 3.05
CA THR A 160 -3.34 10.74 1.73
C THR A 160 -2.31 9.64 1.75
N ILE A 161 -2.63 8.53 1.11
CA ILE A 161 -1.75 7.38 0.91
C ILE A 161 -0.94 7.66 -0.36
N ASN A 162 0.37 7.54 -0.26
CA ASN A 162 1.28 7.83 -1.36
C ASN A 162 2.41 6.81 -1.33
N ILE A 163 2.53 6.01 -2.39
CA ILE A 163 3.49 4.91 -2.55
C ILE A 163 4.90 5.32 -2.10
N ARG A 164 5.29 6.56 -2.44
CA ARG A 164 6.62 7.11 -2.17
C ARG A 164 6.83 7.67 -0.76
N THR A 165 5.81 8.00 0.03
CA THR A 165 6.01 8.73 1.31
C THR A 165 5.21 8.24 2.49
N LYS A 166 4.04 7.65 2.24
CA LYS A 166 3.14 7.04 3.22
C LYS A 166 2.39 5.90 2.51
N PRO A 167 3.06 4.78 2.20
CA PRO A 167 2.42 3.67 1.50
C PRO A 167 1.65 2.73 2.44
N ASP A 168 1.89 2.84 3.75
CA ASP A 168 1.34 1.90 4.73
C ASP A 168 -0.15 2.23 5.01
N ILE A 169 -0.98 1.19 4.99
CA ILE A 169 -2.44 1.23 5.17
C ILE A 169 -2.89 0.30 6.30
N MET A 170 -4.14 0.45 6.74
CA MET A 170 -4.80 -0.50 7.63
C MET A 170 -6.22 -0.83 7.15
N LEU A 171 -6.60 -2.09 7.30
CA LEU A 171 -7.90 -2.67 6.94
C LEU A 171 -8.41 -3.55 8.10
N LEU A 172 -9.68 -3.95 8.09
CA LEU A 172 -10.21 -4.87 9.09
C LEU A 172 -9.59 -6.26 8.89
N SER A 173 -9.09 -6.87 9.97
CA SER A 173 -8.71 -8.28 9.92
C SER A 173 -9.95 -9.17 9.82
N ARG A 174 -9.76 -10.37 9.27
CA ARG A 174 -10.78 -11.43 9.26
C ARG A 174 -10.37 -12.64 10.12
N GLU A 175 -9.39 -12.42 11.00
CA GLU A 175 -9.03 -13.33 12.09
C GLU A 175 -10.28 -13.61 12.95
N ASP A 176 -10.62 -14.88 13.15
CA ASP A 176 -11.63 -15.29 14.14
C ASP A 176 -11.03 -15.18 15.55
N PRO A 177 -11.60 -14.38 16.48
CA PRO A 177 -11.15 -14.30 17.87
C PRO A 177 -11.02 -15.64 18.60
N ALA A 178 -11.72 -16.69 18.14
CA ALA A 178 -11.67 -18.03 18.71
C ALA A 178 -10.51 -18.91 18.18
N ASN A 179 -9.93 -18.58 17.02
CA ASN A 179 -8.88 -19.39 16.35
C ASN A 179 -7.48 -18.76 16.44
N VAL A 180 -7.27 -17.79 17.36
CA VAL A 180 -5.97 -17.14 17.52
C VAL A 180 -5.07 -18.01 18.41
N ASP A 181 -4.05 -18.64 17.83
CA ASP A 181 -3.09 -19.54 18.51
C ASP A 181 -2.29 -18.84 19.62
N GLY A 182 -2.88 -18.74 20.82
CA GLY A 182 -2.25 -18.18 22.01
C GLY A 182 -1.94 -16.68 21.99
N LEU A 183 -2.10 -16.00 20.84
CA LEU A 183 -1.92 -14.57 20.66
C LEU A 183 -3.19 -13.78 21.02
N GLU A 184 -3.04 -12.52 21.44
CA GLU A 184 -4.18 -11.63 21.70
C GLU A 184 -4.82 -11.21 20.36
N PHE A 185 -6.15 -11.32 20.22
CA PHE A 185 -6.88 -10.92 19.00
C PHE A 185 -6.54 -9.49 18.57
N HIS A 186 -6.32 -9.29 17.27
CA HIS A 186 -6.00 -7.98 16.72
C HIS A 186 -6.95 -7.65 15.55
N PRO A 187 -7.75 -6.55 15.64
CA PRO A 187 -8.86 -6.29 14.69
C PRO A 187 -8.44 -5.70 13.34
N TYR A 188 -7.14 -5.56 13.07
CA TYR A 188 -6.65 -4.90 11.86
C TYR A 188 -5.54 -5.71 11.17
N TRP A 189 -5.55 -5.72 9.86
CA TRP A 189 -4.36 -6.04 9.08
C TRP A 189 -3.73 -4.78 8.52
N TYR A 190 -2.44 -4.89 8.21
CA TYR A 190 -1.65 -3.82 7.63
C TYR A 190 -1.01 -4.32 6.34
N ALA A 191 -0.91 -3.42 5.37
CA ALA A 191 -0.19 -3.67 4.14
C ALA A 191 0.55 -2.41 3.71
N ARG A 192 1.59 -2.59 2.89
CA ARG A 192 2.31 -1.53 2.20
C ARG A 192 1.85 -1.48 0.75
N VAL A 193 1.29 -0.36 0.32
CA VAL A 193 0.92 -0.14 -1.09
C VAL A 193 2.19 0.05 -1.93
N ILE A 194 2.41 -0.86 -2.90
CA ILE A 194 3.49 -0.82 -3.89
C ILE A 194 3.02 -0.17 -5.19
N GLY A 195 1.76 -0.42 -5.58
CA GLY A 195 1.16 0.12 -6.80
C GLY A 195 -0.27 0.58 -6.57
N ILE A 196 -0.66 1.66 -7.25
CA ILE A 196 -2.02 2.19 -7.27
C ILE A 196 -2.43 2.25 -8.74
N PHE A 197 -3.53 1.59 -9.10
CA PHE A 197 -3.94 1.46 -10.49
C PHE A 197 -5.44 1.57 -10.69
N HIS A 198 -5.87 1.97 -11.90
CA HIS A 198 -7.20 1.62 -12.40
C HIS A 198 -7.13 0.94 -13.76
N ALA A 199 -8.20 0.24 -14.10
CA ALA A 199 -8.43 -0.32 -15.43
C ALA A 199 -9.91 -0.26 -15.82
N ASP A 200 -10.18 -0.17 -17.13
CA ASP A 200 -11.50 -0.44 -17.70
C ASP A 200 -11.63 -1.96 -17.90
N VAL A 201 -12.56 -2.60 -17.20
CA VAL A 201 -12.71 -4.07 -17.19
C VAL A 201 -14.08 -4.46 -17.75
N ILE A 202 -14.10 -5.45 -18.65
CA ILE A 202 -15.32 -6.03 -19.23
C ILE A 202 -15.41 -7.48 -18.79
N HIS A 203 -16.58 -7.91 -18.31
CA HIS A 203 -16.88 -9.30 -17.99
C HIS A 203 -17.88 -9.86 -19.01
N THR A 204 -17.54 -10.96 -19.67
CA THR A 204 -18.37 -11.64 -20.67
C THR A 204 -18.79 -13.06 -20.25
N GLY A 205 -18.57 -13.42 -18.98
CA GLY A 205 -18.96 -14.71 -18.43
C GLY A 205 -20.46 -14.81 -18.10
N PRO A 206 -20.96 -16.01 -17.75
CA PRO A 206 -22.39 -16.26 -17.51
C PRO A 206 -22.99 -15.40 -16.39
N GLU A 207 -22.19 -15.06 -15.37
CA GLU A 207 -22.59 -14.24 -14.22
C GLU A 207 -22.32 -12.73 -14.44
N SER A 208 -22.14 -12.30 -15.70
CA SER A 208 -21.90 -10.89 -15.99
C SER A 208 -23.14 -10.04 -15.77
N LYS A 209 -22.99 -9.02 -14.92
CA LYS A 209 -24.02 -8.02 -14.60
C LYS A 209 -24.11 -6.91 -15.65
N SER A 210 -23.09 -6.75 -16.50
CA SER A 210 -23.02 -5.70 -17.53
C SER A 210 -21.94 -5.99 -18.56
N THR A 211 -22.26 -5.80 -19.83
CA THR A 211 -21.33 -5.88 -20.97
C THR A 211 -20.58 -4.57 -21.23
N LEU A 212 -20.91 -3.49 -20.52
CA LEU A 212 -20.20 -2.21 -20.63
C LEU A 212 -18.87 -2.26 -19.85
N PRO A 213 -17.83 -1.53 -20.30
CA PRO A 213 -16.61 -1.35 -19.51
C PRO A 213 -16.92 -0.74 -18.14
N GLN A 214 -16.49 -1.44 -17.08
CA GLN A 214 -16.58 -0.99 -15.71
C GLN A 214 -15.18 -0.56 -15.26
N ARG A 215 -15.04 0.70 -14.84
CA ARG A 215 -13.79 1.16 -14.23
C ARG A 215 -13.63 0.47 -12.88
N MET A 216 -12.47 -0.16 -12.67
CA MET A 216 -12.11 -0.79 -11.41
C MET A 216 -10.79 -0.20 -10.91
N ASP A 217 -10.85 0.40 -9.74
CA ASP A 217 -9.68 0.91 -9.00
C ASP A 217 -9.15 -0.21 -8.10
N PHE A 218 -7.84 -0.44 -8.09
CA PHE A 218 -7.19 -1.49 -7.29
C PHE A 218 -5.78 -1.09 -6.85
N LEU A 219 -5.37 -1.65 -5.73
CA LEU A 219 -4.04 -1.46 -5.13
C LEU A 219 -3.28 -2.77 -5.23
N TRP A 220 -1.99 -2.69 -5.50
CA TRP A 220 -1.08 -3.82 -5.35
C TRP A 220 -0.24 -3.58 -4.10
N VAL A 221 -0.22 -4.54 -3.18
CA VAL A 221 0.29 -4.39 -1.82
C VAL A 221 1.23 -5.52 -1.42
N ARG A 222 2.09 -5.25 -0.44
CA ARG A 222 2.83 -6.24 0.34
C ARG A 222 2.30 -6.31 1.75
N TRP A 223 2.05 -7.51 2.26
CA TRP A 223 1.43 -7.74 3.56
C TRP A 223 2.43 -7.63 4.71
N PHE A 224 1.94 -7.15 5.85
CA PHE A 224 2.64 -7.28 7.13
C PHE A 224 2.03 -8.44 7.93
N GLY A 225 2.87 -9.39 8.32
CA GLY A 225 2.53 -10.45 9.26
C GLY A 225 2.63 -9.96 10.70
N ARG A 226 1.88 -10.60 11.60
CA ARG A 226 2.05 -10.41 13.04
C ARG A 226 3.34 -11.07 13.51
N ASP A 227 3.98 -10.44 14.50
CA ASP A 227 5.08 -11.06 15.25
C ASP A 227 4.50 -11.97 16.35
N ASP A 228 5.11 -13.13 16.58
CA ASP A 228 4.71 -14.12 17.61
C ASP A 228 4.88 -13.59 19.05
N ASP A 229 5.58 -12.48 19.20
CA ASP A 229 5.76 -11.79 20.47
C ASP A 229 4.42 -11.25 21.01
N ARG A 230 4.09 -11.57 22.27
CA ARG A 230 2.81 -11.17 22.90
C ARG A 230 2.69 -9.64 23.04
N GLY A 231 2.11 -8.98 22.04
CA GLY A 231 1.62 -7.60 22.12
C GLY A 231 0.29 -7.50 22.86
N GLY A 232 -0.15 -6.28 23.17
CA GLY A 232 -1.46 -6.01 23.74
C GLY A 232 -1.43 -5.35 25.12
N TRP A 233 -2.62 -5.08 25.66
CA TRP A 233 -2.78 -4.37 26.94
C TRP A 233 -2.24 -5.20 28.12
N LYS A 234 -2.44 -6.52 28.08
CA LYS A 234 -2.00 -7.45 29.14
C LYS A 234 -0.49 -7.52 29.27
N SER A 235 0.24 -7.52 28.15
CA SER A 235 1.71 -7.53 28.14
C SER A 235 2.33 -6.14 28.28
N ARG A 236 1.53 -5.07 28.18
CA ARG A 236 1.96 -3.65 28.16
C ARG A 236 2.96 -3.36 27.04
N ARG A 237 2.86 -4.09 25.92
CA ARG A 237 3.71 -3.93 24.73
C ARG A 237 2.83 -3.57 23.53
N LEU A 238 3.34 -2.70 22.66
CA LEU A 238 2.71 -2.47 21.36
C LEU A 238 2.71 -3.78 20.56
N PHE A 239 1.68 -3.99 19.74
CA PHE A 239 1.72 -5.03 18.73
C PHE A 239 2.88 -4.77 17.77
N LYS A 240 3.68 -5.81 17.51
CA LYS A 240 4.73 -5.80 16.50
C LYS A 240 4.20 -6.49 15.24
N ILE A 241 4.60 -5.96 14.10
CA ILE A 241 4.36 -6.54 12.79
C ILE A 241 5.66 -6.48 11.99
N GLY A 242 5.89 -7.49 11.15
CA GLY A 242 7.01 -7.57 10.21
C GLY A 242 6.47 -7.74 8.80
N PHE A 243 7.33 -7.65 7.78
CA PHE A 243 6.90 -8.07 6.44
C PHE A 243 6.71 -9.58 6.42
N VAL A 244 5.71 -10.05 5.66
CA VAL A 244 5.65 -11.47 5.27
C VAL A 244 6.82 -11.75 4.34
N ASP A 245 7.50 -12.88 4.57
CA ASP A 245 8.58 -13.42 3.75
C ASP A 245 8.11 -13.65 2.31
N SER A 246 8.93 -13.36 1.30
CA SER A 246 8.55 -13.54 -0.11
C SER A 246 8.33 -15.00 -0.51
N GLU A 247 8.96 -15.94 0.20
CA GLU A 247 8.82 -17.38 -0.05
C GLU A 247 7.62 -18.00 0.69
N ALA A 248 6.98 -17.25 1.60
CA ALA A 248 5.72 -17.67 2.20
C ALA A 248 4.55 -17.59 1.19
N PRO A 249 3.40 -18.24 1.47
CA PRO A 249 2.19 -18.02 0.69
C PRO A 249 1.63 -16.61 0.88
N GLY A 250 1.25 -15.94 -0.21
CA GLY A 250 0.51 -14.67 -0.20
C GLY A 250 1.20 -13.39 0.32
N PRO A 251 2.54 -13.17 0.24
CA PRO A 251 3.19 -11.97 0.78
C PRO A 251 2.86 -10.69 0.02
N PHE A 252 2.45 -10.81 -1.24
CA PHE A 252 1.89 -9.75 -2.07
C PHE A 252 0.42 -10.04 -2.35
N GLY A 253 -0.36 -9.02 -2.71
CA GLY A 253 -1.75 -9.20 -3.16
C GLY A 253 -2.40 -7.94 -3.69
N PHE A 254 -3.65 -8.05 -4.11
CA PHE A 254 -4.47 -6.95 -4.61
C PHE A 254 -5.59 -6.58 -3.64
N LEU A 255 -5.84 -5.28 -3.49
CA LEU A 255 -6.90 -4.75 -2.64
C LEU A 255 -7.81 -3.78 -3.37
N ASP A 256 -9.09 -3.80 -3.01
CA ASP A 256 -10.01 -2.71 -3.31
C ASP A 256 -9.70 -1.53 -2.37
N PRO A 257 -9.48 -0.30 -2.88
CA PRO A 257 -9.32 0.87 -2.02
C PRO A 257 -10.49 1.08 -1.04
N ALA A 258 -11.68 0.56 -1.34
CA ALA A 258 -12.85 0.59 -0.46
C ALA A 258 -12.72 -0.26 0.82
N LEU A 259 -11.68 -1.09 0.95
CA LEU A 259 -11.40 -1.89 2.15
C LEU A 259 -10.47 -1.17 3.14
N ILE A 260 -9.87 -0.04 2.75
CA ILE A 260 -8.95 0.70 3.61
C ILE A 260 -9.74 1.50 4.66
N ILE A 261 -9.49 1.23 5.93
CA ILE A 261 -10.02 2.07 7.01
C ILE A 261 -9.27 3.42 7.02
N ARG A 262 -7.94 3.38 7.02
CA ARG A 262 -7.02 4.54 7.13
C ARG A 262 -5.63 4.26 6.55
N SER A 263 -4.81 5.30 6.41
CA SER A 263 -3.35 5.14 6.35
C SER A 263 -2.82 4.75 7.73
N SER A 264 -1.81 3.90 7.78
CA SER A 264 -1.10 3.55 9.02
C SER A 264 0.24 4.28 9.09
N PHE A 265 0.61 4.69 10.31
CA PHE A 265 1.98 5.14 10.59
C PHE A 265 2.66 4.07 11.44
N LEU A 266 3.54 3.31 10.82
CA LEU A 266 4.30 2.25 11.48
C LEU A 266 5.60 2.83 12.06
N GLU A 267 5.79 2.67 13.37
CA GLU A 267 7.04 3.02 14.03
C GLU A 267 8.06 1.87 13.89
N PRO A 268 9.24 2.10 13.31
CA PRO A 268 10.26 1.05 13.21
C PRO A 268 10.70 0.58 14.59
N ALA A 269 10.75 -0.74 14.79
CA ALA A 269 11.25 -1.35 16.02
C ALA A 269 12.79 -1.30 16.05
N PHE A 270 13.37 -0.11 16.24
CA PHE A 270 14.81 0.19 16.06
C PHE A 270 15.79 -0.76 16.76
N ALA A 271 15.37 -1.43 17.84
CA ALA A 271 16.18 -2.40 18.57
C ALA A 271 16.53 -3.66 17.75
N PHE A 272 15.73 -4.00 16.73
CA PHE A 272 15.94 -5.17 15.86
C PHE A 272 16.75 -4.84 14.59
N GLY A 273 17.12 -3.58 14.37
CA GLY A 273 17.90 -3.16 13.20
C GLY A 273 17.10 -3.18 11.89
N ARG A 274 17.69 -3.77 10.85
CA ARG A 274 17.15 -3.96 9.49
C ARG A 274 17.51 -5.37 9.03
N THR A 275 16.73 -5.92 8.11
CA THR A 275 17.02 -7.17 7.39
C THR A 275 16.63 -7.01 5.92
N ASP A 276 17.41 -7.61 5.04
CA ASP A 276 17.13 -7.79 3.62
C ASP A 276 16.73 -9.23 3.26
N GLU A 277 16.76 -10.15 4.24
CA GLU A 277 16.46 -11.59 4.12
C GLU A 277 15.03 -11.82 3.65
N LEU A 278 14.09 -11.02 4.15
CA LEU A 278 12.67 -11.10 3.77
C LEU A 278 12.39 -10.60 2.34
N LEU A 279 13.37 -10.00 1.61
CA LEU A 279 13.30 -9.54 0.20
C LEU A 279 13.13 -10.74 -0.76
N PRO A 280 14.10 -11.20 -1.61
CA PRO A 280 15.42 -10.68 -2.05
C PRO A 280 15.35 -9.32 -2.81
N PRO A 281 16.31 -8.83 -3.65
CA PRO A 281 16.13 -7.57 -4.40
C PRO A 281 14.89 -7.58 -5.30
N SER A 282 14.09 -6.51 -5.27
CA SER A 282 12.79 -6.43 -5.95
C SER A 282 12.36 -4.98 -6.17
N ILE A 283 11.58 -4.71 -7.22
CA ILE A 283 10.93 -3.41 -7.51
C ILE A 283 9.95 -2.97 -6.43
N SER A 284 9.52 -3.90 -5.58
CA SER A 284 8.64 -3.63 -4.44
C SER A 284 9.38 -3.09 -3.21
N ARG A 285 10.72 -3.22 -3.15
CA ARG A 285 11.53 -2.56 -2.11
C ARG A 285 11.46 -1.05 -2.28
N HIS A 286 11.35 -0.31 -1.18
CA HIS A 286 11.58 1.13 -1.26
C HIS A 286 13.10 1.42 -1.36
N PRO A 287 13.58 2.37 -2.19
CA PRO A 287 15.03 2.60 -2.38
C PRO A 287 15.86 2.93 -1.13
N SER A 288 15.23 3.21 0.02
CA SER A 288 15.92 3.39 1.31
C SER A 288 15.99 2.11 2.17
N GLU A 289 15.60 0.97 1.59
CA GLU A 289 15.57 -0.38 2.18
C GLU A 289 16.54 -1.33 1.44
N CYS A 290 17.40 -0.76 0.58
CA CYS A 290 18.50 -1.44 -0.10
C CYS A 290 19.86 -1.22 0.61
N ASP A 291 19.82 -0.78 1.88
CA ASP A 291 20.94 -0.47 2.79
C ASP A 291 20.78 -1.22 4.13
#